data_AF-A0A7V8NUZ7-F1
#
_entry.id   AF-A0A7V8NUZ7-F1
#
_cell.length_a   1.000
_cell.length_b   1.000
_cell.length_c   1.000
_cell.angle_alpha   90.00
_cell.angle_beta   90.00
_cell.angle_gamma   90.00
#
_symmetry.space_group_name_H-M   'P 1'
#
loop_
_entity.id
_entity.type
_entity.pdbx_description
1 polymer ?
#
loop_
_entity_poly.entity_id
_entity_poly.type
_entity_poly.pdbx_seq_one_letter_code
_entity_poly.pdbx_strand_id
1 'polypeptide(L)'
;KPVGATPQRLMAMRENKSYAASMLGPPSSIIAKREGFVRLADVEESIGPYQAAGFFAERRWAEEHRELLTRFLAAVIEAQRWLMAPANKNEVLALLTKQAHLAPEVAAETYESSMTRPGGFAKDAAFDLEGFQNVLKLRAEIEGSWGGHPPAPDRYYDPLFYESALAKLKSKP
;
A
#
# COMPACT_ATOMS: atom_id res chain seq x y z
N LYS A 1 8.71 20.15 -12.10
CA LYS A 1 7.90 20.45 -10.88
C LYS A 1 7.47 19.12 -10.27
N PRO A 2 7.48 18.95 -8.94
CA PRO A 2 6.94 17.74 -8.32
C PRO A 2 5.45 17.61 -8.64
N VAL A 3 5.02 16.42 -9.06
CA VAL A 3 3.61 16.08 -9.30
C VAL A 3 3.21 15.05 -8.25
N GLY A 4 2.04 15.24 -7.65
CA GLY A 4 1.57 14.54 -6.45
C GLY A 4 1.36 13.02 -6.58
N ALA A 5 0.18 12.52 -6.23
CA ALA A 5 -0.08 11.08 -6.25
C ALA A 5 -0.17 10.52 -7.68
N THR A 6 -0.28 9.19 -7.78
CA THR A 6 -0.22 8.47 -9.06
C THR A 6 -1.26 8.93 -10.09
N PRO A 7 -2.52 9.29 -9.74
CA PRO A 7 -3.46 9.81 -10.74
C PRO A 7 -3.00 11.15 -11.33
N GLN A 8 -2.48 12.06 -10.50
CA GLN A 8 -1.99 13.36 -10.96
C GLN A 8 -0.75 13.21 -11.85
N ARG A 9 0.13 12.24 -11.55
CA ARG A 9 1.30 11.93 -12.40
C ARG A 9 0.86 11.46 -13.79
N LEU A 10 -0.14 10.58 -13.86
CA LEU A 10 -0.67 10.12 -15.14
C LEU A 10 -1.32 11.26 -15.93
N MET A 11 -2.14 12.09 -15.29
CA MET A 11 -2.71 13.29 -15.94
C MET A 11 -1.61 14.19 -16.51
N ALA A 12 -0.58 14.46 -15.72
CA ALA A 12 0.53 15.31 -16.13
C ALA A 12 1.31 14.72 -17.32
N MET A 13 1.49 13.39 -17.36
CA MET A 13 2.13 12.71 -18.50
C MET A 13 1.29 12.78 -19.79
N ARG A 14 -0.05 12.78 -19.68
CA ARG A 14 -0.95 12.97 -20.83
C ARG A 14 -0.88 14.39 -21.38
N GLU A 15 -0.85 15.37 -20.49
CA GLU A 15 -0.86 16.79 -20.84
C GLU A 15 0.50 17.27 -21.36
N ASN A 16 1.60 16.69 -20.89
CA ASN A 16 2.94 17.14 -21.22
C ASN A 16 3.85 16.01 -21.73
N LYS A 17 4.06 15.97 -23.05
CA LYS A 17 4.92 14.99 -23.73
C LYS A 17 6.39 15.02 -23.30
N SER A 18 6.86 16.09 -22.63
CA SER A 18 8.23 16.13 -22.09
C SER A 18 8.41 15.28 -20.82
N TYR A 19 7.32 14.82 -20.20
CA TYR A 19 7.37 13.90 -19.06
C TYR A 19 7.52 12.46 -19.54
N ALA A 20 8.78 12.05 -19.75
CA ALA A 20 9.13 10.77 -20.37
C ALA A 20 8.73 9.53 -19.55
N ALA A 21 8.79 9.59 -18.23
CA ALA A 21 8.48 8.46 -17.35
C ALA A 21 8.02 8.90 -15.95
N SER A 22 7.24 8.06 -15.28
CA SER A 22 6.88 8.24 -13.87
C SER A 22 6.54 6.89 -13.21
N MET A 23 6.70 6.83 -11.89
CA MET A 23 6.22 5.68 -11.10
C MET A 23 4.72 5.78 -10.89
N LEU A 24 4.00 4.75 -11.32
CA LEU A 24 2.55 4.60 -11.19
C LEU A 24 2.22 3.28 -10.52
N GLY A 25 1.29 3.31 -9.55
CA GLY A 25 0.65 2.11 -9.00
C GLY A 25 -0.79 1.98 -9.52
N PRO A 26 -1.43 0.80 -9.36
CA PRO A 26 -2.84 0.63 -9.64
C PRO A 26 -3.72 1.63 -8.86
N PRO A 27 -4.86 2.09 -9.41
CA PRO A 27 -5.38 1.76 -10.74
C PRO A 27 -4.70 2.56 -11.88
N SER A 28 -3.94 3.61 -11.58
CA SER A 28 -3.36 4.51 -12.58
C SER A 28 -2.41 3.81 -13.56
N SER A 29 -1.60 2.85 -13.09
CA SER A 29 -0.71 2.07 -13.98
C SER A 29 -1.49 1.22 -14.99
N ILE A 30 -2.64 0.66 -14.59
CA ILE A 30 -3.52 -0.13 -15.46
C ILE A 30 -4.15 0.76 -16.52
N ILE A 31 -4.65 1.94 -16.12
CA ILE A 31 -5.21 2.92 -17.04
C ILE A 31 -4.16 3.37 -18.04
N ALA A 32 -2.95 3.71 -17.59
CA ALA A 32 -1.85 4.13 -18.47
C ALA A 32 -1.52 3.05 -19.50
N LYS A 33 -1.41 1.78 -19.08
CA LYS A 33 -1.15 0.66 -19.99
C LYS A 33 -2.22 0.54 -21.07
N ARG A 34 -3.49 0.69 -20.72
CA ARG A 34 -4.63 0.64 -21.66
C ARG A 34 -4.63 1.80 -22.65
N GLU A 35 -4.05 2.94 -22.28
CA GLU A 35 -3.85 4.10 -23.14
C GLU A 35 -2.57 4.03 -24.00
N GLY A 36 -1.85 2.90 -23.95
CA GLY A 36 -0.66 2.67 -24.78
C GLY A 36 0.65 3.11 -24.14
N PHE A 37 0.66 3.52 -22.87
CA PHE A 37 1.92 3.71 -22.14
C PHE A 37 2.62 2.37 -21.92
N VAL A 38 3.96 2.40 -21.91
CA VAL A 38 4.80 1.22 -21.77
C VAL A 38 5.30 1.09 -20.33
N ARG A 39 5.20 -0.12 -19.75
CA ARG A 39 5.85 -0.44 -18.47
C ARG A 39 7.35 -0.61 -18.70
N LEU A 40 8.16 0.28 -18.11
CA LEU A 40 9.62 0.25 -18.24
C LEU A 40 10.28 -0.72 -17.25
N ALA A 41 9.74 -0.80 -16.03
CA ALA A 41 10.24 -1.65 -14.96
C ALA A 41 9.11 -1.97 -13.99
N ASP A 42 9.29 -3.03 -13.21
CA ASP A 42 8.49 -3.34 -12.03
C ASP A 42 9.30 -3.00 -10.77
N VAL A 43 8.67 -2.39 -9.77
CA VAL A 43 9.38 -1.94 -8.56
C VAL A 43 9.88 -3.13 -7.77
N GLU A 44 9.05 -4.14 -7.54
CA GLU A 44 9.42 -5.29 -6.73
C GLU A 44 10.53 -6.10 -7.40
N GLU A 45 10.47 -6.26 -8.74
CA GLU A 45 11.54 -6.91 -9.51
C GLU A 45 12.85 -6.10 -9.50
N SER A 46 12.78 -4.78 -9.34
CA SER A 46 13.96 -3.88 -9.42
C SER A 46 14.66 -3.67 -8.08
N ILE A 47 13.89 -3.48 -7.01
CA ILE A 47 14.43 -3.12 -5.69
C ILE A 47 14.07 -4.11 -4.59
N GLY A 48 13.34 -5.18 -4.90
CA GLY A 48 12.87 -6.16 -3.92
C GLY A 48 11.64 -5.70 -3.13
N PRO A 49 11.31 -6.39 -2.01
CA PRO A 49 10.19 -6.05 -1.16
C PRO A 49 10.22 -4.59 -0.73
N TYR A 50 9.06 -3.93 -0.74
CA TYR A 50 8.97 -2.49 -0.45
C TYR A 50 7.65 -2.15 0.25
N GLN A 51 7.72 -1.86 1.55
CA GLN A 51 6.55 -1.48 2.35
C GLN A 51 6.18 -0.01 2.09
N ALA A 52 5.38 0.22 1.04
CA ALA A 52 5.09 1.57 0.54
C ALA A 52 4.15 2.40 1.41
N ALA A 53 3.25 1.74 2.15
CA ALA A 53 2.18 2.40 2.90
C ALA A 53 2.08 1.85 4.33
N GLY A 54 1.49 2.61 5.24
CA GLY A 54 1.28 2.18 6.62
C GLY A 54 0.39 3.16 7.36
N PHE A 55 -0.01 2.77 8.56
CA PHE A 55 -0.65 3.67 9.52
C PHE A 55 0.42 4.23 10.45
N PHE A 56 0.38 5.53 10.68
CA PHE A 56 1.38 6.23 11.49
C PHE A 56 0.67 6.98 12.61
N ALA A 57 1.27 6.93 13.80
CA ALA A 57 0.82 7.66 14.97
C ALA A 57 2.04 8.12 15.78
N GLU A 58 1.88 9.22 16.52
CA GLU A 58 2.87 9.64 17.50
C GLU A 58 3.02 8.56 18.59
N ARG A 59 4.26 8.22 18.95
CA ARG A 59 4.54 7.14 19.90
C ARG A 59 3.80 7.34 21.22
N ARG A 60 3.89 8.55 21.78
CA ARG A 60 3.22 8.90 23.04
C ARG A 60 1.70 8.75 22.94
N TRP A 61 1.11 9.22 21.85
CA TRP A 61 -0.33 9.10 21.66
C TRP A 61 -0.75 7.64 21.54
N ALA A 62 -0.01 6.82 20.78
CA ALA A 62 -0.29 5.40 20.61
C ALA A 62 -0.22 4.64 21.93
N GLU A 63 0.76 4.97 22.79
CA GLU A 63 0.87 4.40 24.14
C GLU A 63 -0.31 4.79 25.04
N GLU A 64 -0.68 6.07 25.08
CA GLU A 64 -1.81 6.59 25.86
C GLU A 64 -3.17 6.05 25.36
N HIS A 65 -3.27 5.63 24.09
CA HIS A 65 -4.51 5.18 23.45
C HIS A 65 -4.44 3.72 22.97
N ARG A 66 -3.66 2.88 23.64
CA ARG A 66 -3.36 1.51 23.19
C ARG A 66 -4.59 0.67 22.87
N GLU A 67 -5.63 0.70 23.70
CA GLU A 67 -6.85 -0.07 23.46
C GLU A 67 -7.61 0.42 22.22
N LEU A 68 -7.73 1.75 22.06
CA LEU A 68 -8.38 2.35 20.90
C LEU A 68 -7.64 1.98 19.61
N LEU A 69 -6.32 2.11 19.61
CA LEU A 69 -5.50 1.76 18.45
C LEU A 69 -5.59 0.25 18.13
N THR A 70 -5.59 -0.60 19.16
CA THR A 70 -5.80 -2.06 19.00
C THR A 70 -7.15 -2.36 18.34
N ARG A 71 -8.23 -1.69 18.75
CA ARG A 71 -9.57 -1.84 18.14
C ARG A 71 -9.61 -1.34 16.70
N PHE A 72 -8.95 -0.21 16.43
CA PHE A 72 -8.83 0.33 15.08
C PHE A 72 -8.11 -0.65 14.15
N LEU A 73 -6.95 -1.17 14.56
CA LEU A 73 -6.19 -2.15 13.78
C LEU A 73 -6.98 -3.46 13.59
N ALA A 74 -7.73 -3.91 14.60
CA ALA A 74 -8.60 -5.08 14.46
C ALA A 74 -9.68 -4.87 13.38
N ALA A 75 -10.29 -3.69 13.33
CA ALA A 75 -11.26 -3.34 12.29
C ALA A 75 -10.62 -3.25 10.90
N VAL A 76 -9.39 -2.72 10.80
CA VAL A 76 -8.61 -2.73 9.54
C VAL A 76 -8.35 -4.15 9.06
N ILE A 77 -7.96 -5.06 9.97
CA ILE A 77 -7.73 -6.48 9.65
C ILE A 77 -9.02 -7.14 9.16
N GLU A 78 -10.16 -6.93 9.85
CA GLU A 78 -11.47 -7.45 9.43
C GLU A 78 -11.86 -6.91 8.04
N ALA A 79 -11.69 -5.61 7.79
CA ALA A 79 -11.97 -4.99 6.50
C ALA A 79 -11.07 -5.57 5.38
N GLN A 80 -9.78 -5.74 5.65
CA GLN A 80 -8.84 -6.33 4.71
C GLN A 80 -9.23 -7.77 4.35
N ARG A 81 -9.55 -8.60 5.36
CA ARG A 81 -10.04 -9.97 5.15
C ARG A 81 -11.30 -9.98 4.31
N TRP A 82 -12.23 -9.05 4.56
CA TRP A 82 -13.45 -8.92 3.79
C TRP A 82 -13.16 -8.55 2.32
N LEU A 83 -12.28 -7.58 2.07
CA LEU A 83 -11.88 -7.17 0.71
C LEU A 83 -11.23 -8.32 -0.09
N MET A 84 -10.42 -9.14 0.59
CA MET A 84 -9.68 -10.23 -0.03
C MET A 84 -10.48 -11.55 -0.13
N ALA A 85 -11.63 -11.66 0.54
CA ALA A 85 -12.43 -12.87 0.49
C ALA A 85 -13.09 -13.04 -0.90
N PRO A 86 -12.91 -14.20 -1.57
CA PRO A 86 -13.49 -14.42 -2.90
C PRO A 86 -15.02 -14.27 -2.95
N ALA A 87 -15.70 -14.60 -1.85
CA ALA A 87 -17.15 -14.47 -1.72
C ALA A 87 -17.63 -13.02 -1.88
N ASN A 88 -16.78 -12.03 -1.56
CA ASN A 88 -17.11 -10.61 -1.60
C ASN A 88 -16.68 -9.93 -2.91
N LYS A 89 -16.09 -10.68 -3.86
CA LYS A 89 -15.52 -10.14 -5.11
C LYS A 89 -16.46 -9.17 -5.82
N ASN A 90 -17.72 -9.55 -5.99
CA ASN A 90 -18.70 -8.73 -6.72
C ASN A 90 -19.00 -7.41 -6.00
N GLU A 91 -19.03 -7.41 -4.68
CA GLU A 91 -19.24 -6.20 -3.88
C GLU A 91 -18.01 -5.29 -3.94
N VAL A 92 -16.81 -5.86 -3.89
CA VAL A 92 -15.56 -5.09 -4.05
C VAL A 92 -15.47 -4.46 -5.44
N LEU A 93 -15.81 -5.20 -6.50
CA LEU A 93 -15.88 -4.65 -7.86
C LEU A 93 -16.91 -3.52 -7.96
N ALA A 94 -18.08 -3.68 -7.32
CA ALA A 94 -19.08 -2.61 -7.27
C ALA A 94 -18.57 -1.37 -6.54
N LEU A 95 -17.80 -1.52 -5.45
CA LEU A 95 -17.15 -0.40 -4.75
C LEU A 95 -16.11 0.29 -5.65
N LEU A 96 -15.25 -0.47 -6.33
CA LEU A 96 -14.25 0.07 -7.25
C LEU A 96 -14.89 0.86 -8.41
N THR A 97 -15.99 0.37 -8.98
CA THR A 97 -16.69 1.09 -10.05
C THR A 97 -17.48 2.29 -9.53
N LYS A 98 -18.21 2.16 -8.41
CA LYS A 98 -19.10 3.23 -7.92
C LYS A 98 -18.37 4.33 -7.17
N GLN A 99 -17.43 3.97 -6.30
CA GLN A 99 -16.77 4.90 -5.37
C GLN A 99 -15.44 5.41 -5.92
N ALA A 100 -14.68 4.55 -6.60
CA ALA A 100 -13.43 4.95 -7.27
C ALA A 100 -13.64 5.33 -8.75
N HIS A 101 -14.88 5.30 -9.24
CA HIS A 101 -15.27 5.68 -10.61
C HIS A 101 -14.46 4.96 -11.70
N LEU A 102 -14.05 3.71 -11.44
CA LEU A 102 -13.28 2.92 -12.40
C LEU A 102 -14.19 2.27 -13.43
N ALA A 103 -13.76 2.30 -14.70
CA ALA A 103 -14.38 1.50 -15.74
C ALA A 103 -14.37 0.00 -15.34
N PRO A 104 -15.40 -0.80 -15.67
CA PRO A 104 -15.54 -2.18 -15.19
C PRO A 104 -14.29 -3.05 -15.41
N GLU A 105 -13.66 -2.92 -16.58
CA GLU A 105 -12.45 -3.65 -16.94
C GLU A 105 -11.21 -3.20 -16.15
N VAL A 106 -11.11 -1.91 -15.78
CA VAL A 106 -10.05 -1.40 -14.90
C VAL A 106 -10.30 -1.85 -13.47
N ALA A 107 -11.55 -1.84 -13.01
CA ALA A 107 -11.92 -2.34 -11.69
C ALA A 107 -11.59 -3.83 -11.55
N ALA A 108 -11.89 -4.65 -12.57
CA ALA A 108 -11.56 -6.06 -12.59
C ALA A 108 -10.04 -6.32 -12.49
N GLU A 109 -9.25 -5.64 -13.31
CA GLU A 109 -7.78 -5.79 -13.29
C GLU A 109 -7.16 -5.23 -12.00
N THR A 110 -7.73 -4.17 -11.44
CA THR A 110 -7.32 -3.62 -10.13
C THR A 110 -7.61 -4.61 -9.01
N TYR A 111 -8.79 -5.24 -9.00
CA TYR A 111 -9.13 -6.29 -8.03
C TYR A 111 -8.15 -7.45 -8.11
N GLU A 112 -7.88 -7.97 -9.31
CA GLU A 112 -6.93 -9.08 -9.47
C GLU A 112 -5.51 -8.67 -9.04
N SER A 113 -5.05 -7.47 -9.40
CA SER A 113 -3.73 -7.00 -9.01
C SER A 113 -3.60 -6.76 -7.50
N SER A 114 -4.63 -6.22 -6.86
CA SER A 114 -4.55 -5.75 -5.48
C SER A 114 -5.04 -6.75 -4.46
N MET A 115 -5.97 -7.66 -4.79
CA MET A 115 -6.56 -8.58 -3.81
C MET A 115 -6.10 -10.03 -3.97
N THR A 116 -5.60 -10.42 -5.16
CA THR A 116 -5.30 -11.85 -5.45
C THR A 116 -3.82 -12.14 -5.70
N ARG A 117 -2.98 -11.12 -5.87
CA ARG A 117 -1.55 -11.26 -6.20
C ARG A 117 -0.63 -10.61 -5.15
N PRO A 118 0.63 -11.08 -5.04
CA PRO A 118 1.69 -10.36 -4.33
C PRO A 118 1.86 -8.91 -4.83
N GLY A 119 2.39 -8.03 -3.98
CA GLY A 119 2.52 -6.60 -4.27
C GLY A 119 1.23 -5.78 -4.10
N GLY A 120 0.11 -6.45 -3.82
CA GLY A 120 -1.18 -5.84 -3.46
C GLY A 120 -1.41 -5.72 -1.95
N PHE A 121 -2.66 -5.88 -1.55
CA PHE A 121 -3.06 -5.93 -0.15
C PHE A 121 -2.52 -7.18 0.54
N ALA A 122 -1.81 -6.97 1.65
CA ALA A 122 -1.31 -8.06 2.49
C ALA A 122 -2.45 -8.72 3.27
N LYS A 123 -2.38 -10.06 3.42
CA LYS A 123 -3.27 -10.81 4.31
C LYS A 123 -3.22 -10.20 5.71
N ASP A 124 -4.40 -10.03 6.31
CA ASP A 124 -4.56 -9.46 7.64
C ASP A 124 -3.87 -8.09 7.81
N ALA A 125 -3.73 -7.33 6.72
CA ALA A 125 -3.01 -6.06 6.67
C ALA A 125 -1.63 -6.13 7.35
N ALA A 126 -0.98 -7.30 7.30
CA ALA A 126 0.31 -7.52 7.93
C ALA A 126 1.34 -6.55 7.37
N PHE A 127 2.10 -5.93 8.26
CA PHE A 127 3.18 -5.02 7.89
C PHE A 127 4.40 -5.83 7.44
N ASP A 128 4.92 -5.55 6.25
CA ASP A 128 6.11 -6.22 5.74
C ASP A 128 7.37 -5.59 6.36
N LEU A 129 7.94 -6.29 7.34
CA LEU A 129 9.14 -5.84 8.04
C LEU A 129 10.39 -5.92 7.13
N GLU A 130 10.46 -6.88 6.22
CA GLU A 130 11.56 -7.01 5.25
C GLU A 130 11.49 -5.85 4.25
N GLY A 131 10.30 -5.61 3.69
CA GLY A 131 10.05 -4.45 2.84
C GLY A 131 10.35 -3.13 3.54
N PHE A 132 10.06 -3.00 4.84
CA PHE A 132 10.39 -1.79 5.59
C PHE A 132 11.88 -1.63 5.86
N GLN A 133 12.61 -2.71 6.17
CA GLN A 133 14.08 -2.69 6.25
C GLN A 133 14.70 -2.19 4.94
N ASN A 134 14.17 -2.66 3.81
CA ASN A 134 14.63 -2.22 2.50
C ASN A 134 14.33 -0.74 2.24
N VAL A 135 13.14 -0.24 2.63
CA VAL A 135 12.81 1.20 2.59
C VAL A 135 13.84 2.03 3.36
N LEU A 136 14.19 1.62 4.59
CA LEU A 136 15.18 2.32 5.41
C LEU A 136 16.55 2.31 4.74
N LYS A 137 16.97 1.16 4.20
CA LYS A 137 18.22 1.04 3.45
C LYS A 137 18.26 1.99 2.24
N LEU A 138 17.23 1.98 1.41
CA LEU A 138 17.15 2.83 0.22
C LEU A 138 17.17 4.31 0.56
N ARG A 139 16.50 4.73 1.65
CA ARG A 139 16.56 6.13 2.12
C ARG A 139 17.95 6.52 2.59
N ALA A 140 18.65 5.63 3.28
CA ALA A 140 20.01 5.88 3.71
C ALA A 140 20.96 6.03 2.51
N GLU A 141 20.82 5.14 1.53
CA GLU A 141 21.67 5.08 0.34
C GLU A 141 21.40 6.24 -0.65
N ILE A 142 20.14 6.51 -0.97
CA ILE A 142 19.76 7.43 -2.05
C ILE A 142 19.61 8.87 -1.52
N GLU A 143 19.00 9.06 -0.36
CA GLU A 143 18.73 10.40 0.19
C GLU A 143 19.86 10.86 1.14
N GLY A 144 20.83 10.00 1.46
CA GLY A 144 21.85 10.28 2.47
C GLY A 144 21.29 10.33 3.89
N SER A 145 20.07 9.83 4.10
CA SER A 145 19.42 9.82 5.42
C SER A 145 20.30 9.08 6.43
N TRP A 146 20.31 9.56 7.68
CA TRP A 146 21.10 8.97 8.78
C TRP A 146 22.60 8.80 8.46
N GLY A 147 23.14 9.64 7.58
CA GLY A 147 24.55 9.55 7.16
C GLY A 147 24.89 8.25 6.46
N GLY A 148 23.94 7.66 5.70
CA GLY A 148 24.13 6.42 4.97
C GLY A 148 23.96 5.15 5.81
N HIS A 149 23.62 5.26 7.09
CA HIS A 149 23.48 4.13 8.01
C HIS A 149 22.02 4.00 8.46
N PRO A 150 21.23 3.08 7.85
CA PRO A 150 19.82 2.95 8.18
C PRO A 150 19.64 2.51 9.64
N PRO A 151 18.71 3.11 10.40
CA PRO A 151 18.39 2.66 11.75
C PRO A 151 17.69 1.30 11.72
N ALA A 152 17.64 0.64 12.87
CA ALA A 152 16.83 -0.55 13.03
C ALA A 152 15.32 -0.24 12.89
N PRO A 153 14.51 -1.14 12.30
CA PRO A 153 13.08 -0.93 12.08
C PRO A 153 12.25 -0.69 13.34
N ASP A 154 12.62 -1.32 14.45
CA ASP A 154 11.97 -1.20 15.77
C ASP A 154 11.96 0.23 16.31
N ARG A 155 12.86 1.09 15.80
CA ARG A 155 12.79 2.54 16.03
C ARG A 155 11.44 3.15 15.60
N TYR A 156 10.80 2.59 14.58
CA TYR A 156 9.60 3.14 13.94
C TYR A 156 8.39 2.20 13.98
N TYR A 157 8.62 0.90 14.17
CA TYR A 157 7.57 -0.11 14.15
C TYR A 157 7.50 -0.83 15.50
N ASP A 158 6.37 -0.68 16.20
CA ASP A 158 6.03 -1.46 17.40
C ASP A 158 5.03 -2.56 17.01
N PRO A 159 5.44 -3.84 16.97
CA PRO A 159 4.57 -4.94 16.57
C PRO A 159 3.46 -5.23 17.59
N LEU A 160 3.60 -4.80 18.85
CA LEU A 160 2.70 -5.19 19.93
C LEU A 160 1.26 -4.69 19.70
N PHE A 161 1.08 -3.55 19.03
CA PHE A 161 -0.25 -3.06 18.66
C PHE A 161 -0.95 -3.99 17.66
N TYR A 162 -0.22 -4.44 16.64
CA TYR A 162 -0.73 -5.35 15.62
C TYR A 162 -1.01 -6.74 16.20
N GLU A 163 -0.09 -7.27 17.00
CA GLU A 163 -0.25 -8.56 17.67
C GLU A 163 -1.45 -8.57 18.63
N SER A 164 -1.63 -7.49 19.39
CA SER A 164 -2.80 -7.32 20.26
C SER A 164 -4.10 -7.31 19.47
N ALA A 165 -4.11 -6.68 18.28
CA ALA A 165 -5.27 -6.65 17.41
C ALA A 165 -5.62 -8.04 16.87
N LEU A 166 -4.61 -8.81 16.43
CA LEU A 166 -4.79 -10.20 16.02
C LEU A 166 -5.32 -11.08 17.15
N ALA A 167 -4.76 -10.95 18.35
CA ALA A 167 -5.21 -11.69 19.53
C ALA A 167 -6.69 -11.39 19.85
N LYS A 168 -7.07 -10.10 19.80
CA LYS A 168 -8.45 -9.66 20.01
C LYS A 168 -9.44 -10.28 19.02
N LEU A 169 -9.03 -10.48 17.77
CA LEU A 169 -9.89 -11.11 16.75
C LEU A 169 -10.03 -12.62 16.95
N LYS A 170 -9.03 -13.30 17.52
CA LYS A 170 -9.10 -14.72 17.86
C LYS A 170 -9.98 -14.99 19.09
N SER A 171 -10.09 -14.03 20.00
CA SER A 171 -10.92 -14.16 21.21
C SER A 171 -12.41 -13.88 20.99
N LYS A 172 -12.81 -13.53 19.77
CA LYS A 172 -14.21 -13.28 19.41
C LYS A 172 -14.90 -14.64 19.15
N PRO A 173 -15.93 -15.03 19.92
CA PRO A 173 -16.63 -16.30 19.75
C PRO A 173 -17.37 -16.38 18.40
#